data_AF-A0A0P7YEE9-F1
#
_entry.id   AF-A0A0P7YEE9-F1
#
_cell.length_a   1.000
_cell.length_b   1.000
_cell.length_c   1.000
_cell.angle_alpha   90.00
_cell.angle_beta   90.00
_cell.angle_gamma   90.00
#
_symmetry.space_group_name_H-M   'P 1'
#
loop_
_entity.id
_entity.type
_entity.pdbx_description
1 polymer ?
#
loop_
_entity_poly.entity_id
_entity_poly.type
_entity_poly.pdbx_seq_one_letter_code
_entity_poly.pdbx_strand_id
1 'polypeptide(L)'
;KWKHDAQEYGNQIIEASKELSGKRWTYWASIIFATIFIWSSRYLMLNALISAYVPLSLDNHVIVFARQVIMWIVMMISPTPGSSGTAEFFFGQFFTQFLDGYTFVTSILWRLLSYYPYLILGAIFLPRWIRQVFFKKGKDRG
;
A
#
# COMPACT_ATOMS: atom_id res chain seq x y z
N LYS A 1 -27.94 -21.42 -12.69
CA LYS A 1 -27.38 -20.85 -11.42
C LYS A 1 -26.31 -19.80 -11.71
N TRP A 2 -25.28 -20.08 -12.51
CA TRP A 2 -24.23 -19.11 -12.91
C TRP A 2 -24.68 -17.91 -13.76
N LYS A 3 -25.81 -18.03 -14.47
CA LYS A 3 -26.29 -16.99 -15.39
C LYS A 3 -26.79 -15.74 -14.65
N HIS A 4 -27.41 -15.92 -13.48
CA HIS A 4 -27.94 -14.82 -12.67
C HIS A 4 -26.81 -14.04 -12.00
N ASP A 5 -25.86 -14.72 -11.37
CA ASP A 5 -24.70 -14.08 -10.75
C ASP A 5 -23.87 -13.29 -11.77
N ALA A 6 -23.64 -13.86 -12.97
CA ALA A 6 -22.94 -13.19 -14.05
C ALA A 6 -23.68 -11.94 -14.57
N GLN A 7 -25.02 -11.99 -14.63
CA GLN A 7 -25.84 -10.82 -15.00
C GLN A 7 -25.79 -9.73 -13.93
N GLU A 8 -25.75 -10.10 -12.65
CA GLU A 8 -25.67 -9.16 -11.52
C GLU A 8 -24.31 -8.44 -11.47
N TYR A 9 -23.19 -9.16 -11.64
CA TYR A 9 -21.86 -8.54 -11.77
C TYR A 9 -21.76 -7.64 -13.01
N GLY A 10 -22.34 -8.07 -14.14
CA GLY A 10 -22.39 -7.26 -15.36
C GLY A 10 -23.13 -5.95 -15.15
N ASN A 11 -24.30 -5.98 -14.48
CA ASN A 11 -25.05 -4.77 -14.15
C ASN A 11 -24.28 -3.86 -13.20
N GLN A 12 -23.60 -4.38 -12.18
CA GLN A 12 -22.78 -3.58 -11.26
C GLN A 12 -21.61 -2.89 -11.99
N ILE A 13 -20.97 -3.57 -12.94
CA ILE A 13 -19.90 -2.98 -13.77
C ILE A 13 -20.46 -1.84 -14.64
N ILE A 14 -21.63 -2.05 -15.26
CA ILE A 14 -22.29 -1.03 -16.09
C ILE A 14 -22.70 0.18 -15.23
N GLU A 15 -23.24 -0.05 -14.04
CA GLU A 15 -23.66 1.00 -13.10
C GLU A 15 -22.47 1.82 -12.61
N ALA A 16 -21.39 1.16 -12.16
CA ALA A 16 -20.15 1.85 -11.75
C ALA A 16 -19.51 2.62 -12.91
N SER A 17 -19.53 2.08 -14.13
CA SER A 17 -19.02 2.76 -15.33
C SER A 17 -19.82 4.02 -15.66
N LYS A 18 -21.15 3.97 -15.50
CA LYS A 18 -22.03 5.13 -15.69
C LYS A 18 -21.78 6.20 -14.63
N GLU A 19 -21.51 5.77 -13.40
CA GLU A 19 -21.19 6.66 -12.28
C GLU A 19 -19.80 7.33 -12.40
N LEU A 20 -18.83 6.64 -13.02
CA LEU A 20 -17.48 7.13 -13.30
C LEU A 20 -17.43 8.06 -14.53
N SER A 21 -18.18 7.71 -15.59
CA SER A 21 -18.21 8.44 -16.87
C SER A 21 -18.72 9.89 -16.71
N GLY A 22 -19.64 10.14 -15.77
CA GLY A 22 -20.20 11.46 -15.51
C GLY A 22 -19.44 12.32 -14.49
N LYS A 23 -18.29 11.85 -13.95
CA LYS A 23 -17.58 12.58 -12.89
C LYS A 23 -16.87 13.82 -13.43
N ARG A 24 -16.95 14.92 -12.68
CA ARG A 24 -16.25 16.18 -12.96
C ARG A 24 -14.73 15.97 -12.96
N TRP A 25 -13.99 16.76 -13.74
CA TRP A 25 -12.52 16.74 -13.79
C TRP A 25 -11.85 16.86 -12.41
N THR A 26 -12.47 17.60 -11.48
CA THR A 26 -11.99 17.74 -10.10
C THR A 26 -11.95 16.40 -9.34
N TYR A 27 -12.84 15.47 -9.64
CA TYR A 27 -12.83 14.12 -9.06
C TYR A 27 -11.60 13.34 -9.53
N TRP A 28 -11.31 13.37 -10.83
CA TRP A 28 -10.12 12.73 -11.40
C TRP A 28 -8.83 13.33 -10.85
N ALA A 29 -8.74 14.66 -10.78
CA ALA A 29 -7.60 15.33 -10.16
C ALA A 29 -7.43 14.90 -8.69
N SER A 30 -8.51 14.86 -7.90
CA SER A 30 -8.45 14.43 -6.50
C SER A 30 -7.95 12.99 -6.34
N ILE A 31 -8.37 12.06 -7.22
CA ILE A 31 -7.91 10.67 -7.19
C ILE A 31 -6.44 10.57 -7.57
N ILE A 32 -6.01 11.30 -8.59
CA ILE A 32 -4.61 11.33 -9.02
C ILE A 32 -3.73 11.87 -7.89
N PHE A 33 -4.11 12.99 -7.27
CA PHE A 33 -3.38 13.56 -6.14
C PHE A 33 -3.37 12.61 -4.93
N ALA A 34 -4.51 11.99 -4.61
CA ALA A 34 -4.55 11.01 -3.52
C ALA A 34 -3.63 9.83 -3.79
N THR A 35 -3.58 9.34 -5.03
CA THR A 35 -2.71 8.24 -5.44
C THR A 35 -1.26 8.66 -5.31
N ILE A 36 -0.86 9.75 -5.96
CA ILE A 36 0.51 10.28 -5.87
C ILE A 36 0.91 10.47 -4.41
N PHE A 37 0.06 11.07 -3.59
CA PHE A 37 0.32 11.29 -2.17
C PHE A 37 0.54 9.99 -1.39
N ILE A 38 -0.31 8.97 -1.61
CA ILE A 38 -0.18 7.67 -0.94
C ILE A 38 1.13 7.00 -1.34
N TRP A 39 1.47 6.99 -2.63
CA TRP A 39 2.71 6.41 -3.12
C TRP A 39 3.94 7.21 -2.64
N SER A 40 3.91 8.53 -2.68
CA SER A 40 4.96 9.39 -2.13
C SER A 40 5.17 9.13 -0.64
N SER A 41 4.09 9.08 0.17
CA SER A 41 4.16 8.76 1.59
C SER A 41 4.78 7.39 1.83
N ARG A 42 4.37 6.37 1.06
CA ARG A 42 4.93 5.01 1.13
C ARG A 42 6.45 5.00 0.94
N TYR A 43 6.97 5.72 -0.04
CA TYR A 43 8.41 5.74 -0.35
C TYR A 43 9.21 6.72 0.54
N LEU A 44 8.60 7.83 0.95
CA LEU A 44 9.23 8.80 1.86
C LEU A 44 9.31 8.28 3.30
N MET A 45 8.48 7.32 3.69
CA MET A 45 8.52 6.72 5.03
C MET A 45 9.89 6.15 5.38
N LEU A 46 10.54 5.41 4.47
CA LEU A 46 11.89 4.91 4.75
C LEU A 46 12.93 6.03 4.77
N ASN A 47 12.79 7.04 3.89
CA ASN A 47 13.66 8.21 3.90
C ASN A 47 13.65 8.90 5.27
N ALA A 48 12.45 9.12 5.83
CA ALA A 48 12.28 9.70 7.16
C ALA A 48 12.85 8.78 8.24
N LEU A 49 12.66 7.47 8.13
CA LEU A 49 13.19 6.49 9.09
C LEU A 49 14.72 6.48 9.12
N ILE A 50 15.38 6.48 7.96
CA ILE A 50 16.86 6.54 7.88
C ILE A 50 17.35 7.91 8.38
N SER A 51 16.67 8.99 8.01
CA SER A 51 17.00 10.35 8.44
C SER A 51 16.89 10.56 9.95
N ALA A 52 16.16 9.70 10.67
CA ALA A 52 16.07 9.74 12.13
C ALA A 52 17.34 9.25 12.83
N TYR A 53 18.15 8.41 12.14
CA TYR A 53 19.40 7.87 12.68
C TYR A 53 20.63 8.57 12.13
N VAL A 54 20.60 8.97 10.87
CA VAL A 54 21.75 9.58 10.18
C VAL A 54 21.27 10.83 9.42
N PRO A 55 21.92 11.99 9.57
CA PRO A 55 21.59 13.16 8.76
C PRO A 55 21.92 12.87 7.29
N LEU A 56 20.88 12.75 6.46
CA LEU A 56 21.02 12.53 5.02
C LEU A 56 21.10 13.87 4.28
N SER A 57 22.01 13.97 3.33
CA SER A 57 22.00 15.05 2.34
C SER A 57 20.91 14.83 1.29
N LEU A 58 20.55 15.88 0.54
CA LEU A 58 19.46 15.82 -0.45
C LEU A 58 19.71 14.78 -1.55
N ASP A 59 20.95 14.63 -2.00
CA ASP A 59 21.38 13.58 -2.92
C ASP A 59 21.14 12.18 -2.35
N ASN A 60 21.46 11.96 -1.07
CA ASN A 60 21.24 10.69 -0.41
C ASN A 60 19.75 10.37 -0.22
N HIS A 61 18.90 11.38 0.02
CA HIS A 61 17.45 11.20 0.01
C HIS A 61 16.93 10.70 -1.37
N VAL A 62 17.42 11.28 -2.47
CA VAL A 62 17.05 10.83 -3.81
C VAL A 62 17.51 9.39 -4.06
N ILE A 63 18.72 9.02 -3.62
CA ILE A 63 19.24 7.65 -3.76
C ILE A 63 18.40 6.66 -2.96
N VAL A 64 18.06 6.97 -1.72
CA VAL A 64 17.20 6.12 -0.87
C VAL A 64 15.83 5.93 -1.51
N PHE A 65 15.23 7.00 -2.04
CA PHE A 65 13.96 6.93 -2.76
C PHE A 65 14.05 6.04 -4.02
N ALA A 66 15.09 6.20 -4.84
CA ALA A 66 15.29 5.37 -6.03
C ALA A 66 15.49 3.89 -5.68
N ARG A 67 16.29 3.59 -4.64
CA ARG A 67 16.49 2.23 -4.15
C ARG A 67 15.20 1.62 -3.60
N GLN A 68 14.35 2.40 -2.96
CA GLN A 68 13.02 1.95 -2.55
C GLN A 68 12.16 1.52 -3.74
N VAL A 69 12.14 2.29 -4.84
CA VAL A 69 11.41 1.92 -6.05
C VAL A 69 11.97 0.63 -6.67
N ILE A 70 13.30 0.51 -6.76
CA ILE A 70 13.97 -0.70 -7.26
C ILE A 70 13.62 -1.91 -6.39
N MET A 71 13.66 -1.79 -5.07
CA MET A 71 13.28 -2.89 -4.17
C MET A 71 11.82 -3.33 -4.41
N TRP A 72 10.90 -2.39 -4.63
CA TRP A 72 9.52 -2.71 -4.97
C TRP A 72 9.39 -3.50 -6.27
N ILE A 73 10.13 -3.11 -7.31
CA ILE A 73 10.17 -3.83 -8.58
C ILE A 73 10.74 -5.23 -8.39
N VAL A 74 11.87 -5.36 -7.70
CA VAL A 74 12.52 -6.65 -7.40
C VAL A 74 11.57 -7.56 -6.62
N MET A 75 10.86 -7.03 -5.63
CA MET A 75 9.88 -7.81 -4.86
C MET A 75 8.69 -8.28 -5.71
N MET A 76 8.25 -7.51 -6.72
CA MET A 76 7.19 -7.95 -7.65
C MET A 76 7.64 -9.05 -8.61
N ILE A 77 8.91 -9.04 -8.99
CA ILE A 77 9.49 -10.04 -9.91
C ILE A 77 9.94 -11.30 -9.16
N SER A 78 10.27 -11.17 -7.86
CA SER A 78 10.79 -12.28 -7.06
C SER A 78 9.76 -13.42 -6.95
N PRO A 79 10.13 -14.66 -7.32
CA PRO A 79 9.22 -15.81 -7.27
C PRO A 79 8.99 -16.34 -5.84
N THR A 80 9.61 -15.76 -4.81
CA THR A 80 9.51 -16.22 -3.42
C THR A 80 8.20 -15.74 -2.77
N PRO A 81 7.23 -16.65 -2.49
CA PRO A 81 5.98 -16.27 -1.84
C PRO A 81 6.30 -15.89 -0.39
N GLY A 82 6.17 -14.61 -0.06
CA GLY A 82 6.41 -14.07 1.28
C GLY A 82 7.53 -13.04 1.40
N SER A 83 8.43 -12.94 0.41
CA SER A 83 9.51 -11.94 0.29
C SER A 83 10.45 -11.71 1.50
N SER A 84 10.26 -12.37 2.65
CA SER A 84 10.94 -12.00 3.90
C SER A 84 12.47 -12.08 3.80
N GLY A 85 13.02 -13.22 3.35
CA GLY A 85 14.48 -13.39 3.22
C GLY A 85 15.09 -12.55 2.11
N THR A 86 14.41 -12.45 0.97
CA THR A 86 14.84 -11.66 -0.19
C THR A 86 14.86 -10.16 0.16
N ALA A 87 13.83 -9.66 0.84
CA ALA A 87 13.73 -8.26 1.25
C ALA A 87 14.81 -7.88 2.27
N GLU A 88 15.13 -8.76 3.23
CA GLU A 88 16.20 -8.51 4.21
C GLU A 88 17.58 -8.45 3.55
N PHE A 89 17.85 -9.38 2.63
CA PHE A 89 19.09 -9.42 1.86
C PHE A 89 19.28 -8.13 1.05
N PHE A 90 18.29 -7.76 0.23
CA PHE A 90 18.35 -6.53 -0.58
C PHE A 90 18.37 -5.26 0.27
N PHE A 91 17.65 -5.23 1.40
CA PHE A 91 17.70 -4.10 2.32
C PHE A 91 19.11 -3.90 2.87
N GLY A 92 19.78 -4.98 3.30
CA GLY A 92 21.20 -4.91 3.70
C GLY A 92 22.07 -4.39 2.57
N GLN A 93 21.96 -4.96 1.37
CA GLN A 93 22.79 -4.53 0.23
C GLN A 93 22.60 -3.04 -0.12
N PHE A 94 21.38 -2.52 -0.01
CA PHE A 94 21.06 -1.14 -0.38
C PHE A 94 21.20 -0.13 0.75
N PHE A 95 21.09 -0.51 2.03
CA PHE A 95 21.02 0.45 3.12
C PHE A 95 22.12 0.29 4.17
N THR A 96 22.90 -0.81 4.16
CA THR A 96 24.06 -0.96 5.06
C THR A 96 25.06 0.16 4.89
N GLN A 97 25.32 0.63 3.67
CA GLN A 97 26.26 1.75 3.45
C GLN A 97 25.83 3.07 4.11
N PHE A 98 24.54 3.22 4.47
CA PHE A 98 23.99 4.44 5.08
C PHE A 98 23.79 4.27 6.59
N LEU A 99 23.43 3.08 7.03
CA LEU A 99 23.02 2.80 8.40
C LEU A 99 24.07 2.06 9.21
N ASP A 100 25.04 1.42 8.55
CA ASP A 100 26.09 0.59 9.13
C ASP A 100 25.50 -0.38 10.19
N GLY A 101 25.78 -0.16 11.49
CA GLY A 101 25.27 -0.97 12.60
C GLY A 101 23.75 -0.89 12.84
N TYR A 102 23.05 0.13 12.34
CA TYR A 102 21.60 0.30 12.54
C TYR A 102 20.74 -0.41 11.49
N THR A 103 21.36 -1.04 10.49
CA THR A 103 20.65 -1.62 9.34
C THR A 103 19.63 -2.67 9.76
N PHE A 104 19.99 -3.53 10.72
CA PHE A 104 19.11 -4.59 11.21
C PHE A 104 17.89 -4.03 11.97
N VAL A 105 18.11 -3.07 12.87
CA VAL A 105 17.01 -2.44 13.62
C VAL A 105 16.09 -1.67 12.67
N THR A 106 16.67 -0.95 11.72
CA THR A 106 15.92 -0.16 10.74
C THR A 106 15.11 -1.04 9.79
N SER A 107 15.61 -2.22 9.39
CA SER A 107 14.87 -3.16 8.53
C SER A 107 13.62 -3.71 9.23
N ILE A 108 13.72 -4.00 10.53
CA ILE A 108 12.57 -4.42 11.36
C ILE A 108 11.55 -3.29 11.47
N LEU A 109 12.01 -2.08 11.82
CA LEU A 109 11.13 -0.90 11.92
C LEU A 109 10.45 -0.57 10.59
N TRP A 110 11.19 -0.68 9.48
CA TRP A 110 10.64 -0.49 8.14
C TRP A 110 9.51 -1.48 7.86
N ARG A 111 9.65 -2.75 8.25
CA ARG A 111 8.56 -3.74 8.10
C ARG A 111 7.40 -3.44 9.03
N LEU A 112 7.65 -3.12 10.29
CA LEU A 112 6.59 -2.75 11.23
C LEU A 112 5.75 -1.60 10.67
N LEU A 113 6.41 -0.53 10.22
CA LEU A 113 5.74 0.64 9.66
C LEU A 113 5.14 0.38 8.26
N SER A 114 5.71 -0.51 7.46
CA SER A 114 5.17 -0.82 6.12
C SER A 114 3.99 -1.78 6.12
N TYR A 115 3.90 -2.70 7.09
CA TYR A 115 2.85 -3.73 7.10
C TYR A 115 1.75 -3.45 8.13
N TYR A 116 2.11 -2.97 9.33
CA TYR A 116 1.15 -2.92 10.44
C TYR A 116 0.09 -1.82 10.29
N PRO A 117 0.34 -0.63 9.71
CA PRO A 117 -0.72 0.34 9.47
C PRO A 117 -1.85 -0.25 8.62
N TYR A 118 -1.52 -1.01 7.58
CA TYR A 118 -2.53 -1.67 6.74
C TYR A 118 -3.30 -2.76 7.49
N LEU A 119 -2.63 -3.54 8.34
CA LEU A 119 -3.28 -4.55 9.18
C LEU A 119 -4.22 -3.92 10.21
N ILE A 120 -3.80 -2.84 10.88
CA ILE A 120 -4.63 -2.13 11.85
C ILE A 120 -5.87 -1.55 11.16
N LEU A 121 -5.69 -0.89 10.01
CA LEU A 121 -6.83 -0.37 9.24
C LEU A 121 -7.75 -1.53 8.83
N GLY A 122 -7.22 -2.64 8.33
CA GLY A 122 -7.99 -3.84 7.99
C GLY A 122 -8.80 -4.36 9.18
N ALA A 123 -8.17 -4.49 10.35
CA ALA A 123 -8.82 -4.97 11.57
C ALA A 123 -9.94 -4.03 12.06
N ILE A 124 -9.88 -2.73 11.77
CA ILE A 124 -10.91 -1.75 12.15
C ILE A 124 -12.04 -1.68 11.10
N PHE A 125 -11.70 -1.70 9.82
CA PHE A 125 -12.69 -1.57 8.74
C PHE A 125 -13.45 -2.87 8.48
N LEU A 126 -12.79 -4.02 8.56
CA LEU A 126 -13.39 -5.32 8.24
C LEU A 126 -14.61 -5.63 9.14
N PRO A 127 -14.57 -5.49 10.48
CA PRO A 127 -15.73 -5.75 11.33
C PRO A 127 -16.88 -4.77 11.06
N ARG A 128 -16.55 -3.49 10.80
CA ARG A 128 -17.54 -2.46 10.49
C ARG A 128 -18.27 -2.75 9.18
N TRP A 129 -17.53 -3.14 8.15
CA TRP A 129 -18.09 -3.52 6.85
C TRP A 129 -18.91 -4.81 6.93
N ILE A 130 -18.40 -5.86 7.59
CA ILE A 130 -19.14 -7.11 7.83
C ILE A 130 -20.47 -6.81 8.54
N ARG A 131 -20.46 -5.94 9.56
CA ARG A 131 -21.68 -5.56 10.26
C ARG A 131 -22.71 -4.89 9.33
N GLN A 132 -22.26 -4.02 8.44
CA GLN A 132 -23.15 -3.32 7.49
C GLN A 132 -23.73 -4.26 6.44
N VAL A 133 -22.93 -5.17 5.88
CA VAL A 133 -23.37 -6.05 4.78
C VAL A 133 -24.27 -7.18 5.27
N PHE A 134 -23.93 -7.84 6.39
CA PHE A 134 -24.67 -9.00 6.86
C PHE A 134 -25.87 -8.65 7.76
N PHE A 135 -25.78 -7.61 8.61
CA PHE A 135 -26.87 -7.31 9.56
C PHE A 135 -27.93 -6.35 9.00
N LYS A 136 -27.66 -5.59 7.93
CA LYS A 136 -28.66 -4.69 7.33
C LYS A 136 -29.72 -5.43 6.49
N LYS A 137 -29.39 -6.61 5.96
CA LYS A 137 -30.33 -7.45 5.16
C LYS A 137 -31.45 -8.10 5.98
N GLY A 138 -31.37 -8.08 7.32
CA GLY A 138 -32.36 -8.70 8.20
C GLY A 138 -33.54 -7.81 8.61
N LYS A 139 -33.49 -6.50 8.35
CA LYS A 139 -34.50 -5.54 8.85
C LYS A 139 -35.60 -5.19 7.84
N ASP A 140 -35.43 -5.52 6.56
CA ASP A 140 -36.42 -5.26 5.49
C ASP A 140 -37.34 -6.47 5.20
N ARG A 141 -37.40 -7.47 6.09
CA ARG A 141 -38.28 -8.65 5.99
C ARG A 141 -39.16 -8.89 7.23
N GLY A 142 -39.36 -7.86 8.06
CA GLY A 142 -40.27 -7.88 9.21
C GLY A 142 -41.50 -7.05 8.94
#